data_AF-Q8LKY6-F1
#
_entry.id   AF-Q8LKY6-F1
#
_cell.length_a   1.000
_cell.length_b   1.000
_cell.length_c   1.000
_cell.angle_alpha   90.00
_cell.angle_beta   90.00
_cell.angle_gamma   90.00
#
_symmetry.space_group_name_H-M   'P 1'
#
loop_
_entity.id
_entity.type
_entity.pdbx_description
1 polymer ?
#
loop_
_entity_poly.entity_id
_entity_poly.type
_entity_poly.pdbx_seq_one_letter_code
_entity_poly.pdbx_strand_id
1 'polypeptide(L)'
;PPWLCMNKKYIQMSMLTQGPKQPSTDINIYLGLLKEELAMLWEARANTYDVVEQDYFTMRDVLLTMVQYYPSCRYFSGQVIQGFIACVRC
;
A
#
# COMPACT_ATOMS: atom_id res chain seq x y z
N PRO A 1 -19.85 0.28 -7.35
CA PRO A 1 -19.40 -0.16 -8.70
C PRO A 1 -17.92 0.15 -8.95
N PRO A 2 -17.17 -0.70 -9.67
CA PRO A 2 -15.70 -0.58 -9.75
C PRO A 2 -15.19 0.76 -10.30
N TRP A 3 -15.94 1.39 -11.21
CA TRP A 3 -15.55 2.69 -11.79
C TRP A 3 -15.59 3.84 -10.77
N LEU A 4 -16.44 3.75 -9.73
CA LEU A 4 -16.48 4.76 -8.68
C LEU A 4 -15.19 4.71 -7.84
N CYS A 5 -14.63 3.52 -7.58
CA CYS A 5 -13.38 3.37 -6.83
C CYS A 5 -12.17 4.00 -7.55
N MET A 6 -12.23 4.15 -8.88
CA MET A 6 -11.19 4.80 -9.69
C MET A 6 -11.37 6.32 -9.77
N ASN A 7 -12.41 6.89 -9.16
CA ASN A 7 -12.59 8.33 -9.12
C ASN A 7 -11.51 8.96 -8.23
N LYS A 8 -10.87 10.02 -8.71
CA LYS A 8 -9.72 10.68 -8.06
C LYS A 8 -9.99 11.05 -6.60
N LYS A 9 -11.24 11.35 -6.24
CA LYS A 9 -11.65 11.66 -4.86
C LYS A 9 -11.58 10.47 -3.89
N TYR A 10 -11.53 9.23 -4.39
CA TYR A 10 -11.41 8.01 -3.59
C TYR A 10 -10.05 7.32 -3.74
N ILE A 11 -9.13 7.89 -4.53
CA ILE A 11 -7.76 7.39 -4.66
C ILE A 11 -6.87 8.20 -3.72
N GLN A 12 -6.45 7.57 -2.63
CA GLN A 12 -5.45 8.15 -1.74
C GLN A 12 -4.06 7.61 -2.10
N MET A 13 -3.11 8.52 -2.34
CA MET A 13 -1.72 8.18 -2.62
C MET A 13 -0.89 8.37 -1.35
N SER A 14 -0.43 7.26 -0.77
CA SER A 14 0.48 7.28 0.39
C SER A 14 1.91 7.09 -0.09
N MET A 15 2.75 8.13 0.08
CA MET A 15 4.17 8.07 -0.25
C MET A 15 4.99 7.77 1.02
N LEU A 16 5.66 6.62 1.04
CA LEU A 16 6.55 6.23 2.13
C LEU A 16 7.98 6.67 1.82
N THR A 17 8.41 7.78 2.40
CA THR A 17 9.81 8.22 2.39
C THR A 17 10.56 7.61 3.57
N GLN A 18 11.42 6.63 3.31
CA GLN A 18 12.27 6.05 4.34
C GLN A 18 13.50 6.94 4.60
N GLY A 19 13.86 7.08 5.87
CA GLY A 19 15.01 7.89 6.30
C GLY A 19 16.36 7.28 5.89
N PRO A 20 17.48 7.99 6.15
CA PRO A 20 18.82 7.65 5.62
C PRO A 20 19.46 6.35 6.16
N LYS A 21 18.85 5.69 7.15
CA LYS A 21 19.33 4.39 7.67
C LYS A 21 18.75 3.26 6.84
N GLN A 22 19.58 2.23 6.60
CA GLN A 22 19.36 1.07 5.73
C GLN A 22 17.85 0.77 5.49
N PRO A 23 17.28 1.24 4.37
CA PRO A 23 15.83 1.48 4.24
C PRO A 23 14.98 0.21 4.30
N SER A 24 15.57 -0.91 3.96
CA SER A 24 14.84 -2.06 3.48
C SER A 24 14.43 -3.09 4.53
N THR A 25 15.07 -3.09 5.69
CA THR A 25 14.81 -4.11 6.71
C THR A 25 13.46 -3.84 7.37
N ASP A 26 13.14 -2.56 7.59
CA ASP A 26 11.93 -2.15 8.31
C ASP A 26 10.69 -2.07 7.41
N ILE A 27 10.86 -2.13 6.08
CA ILE A 27 9.72 -2.08 5.14
C ILE A 27 8.80 -3.28 5.32
N ASN A 28 9.37 -4.45 5.63
CA ASN A 28 8.59 -5.67 5.85
C ASN A 28 7.67 -5.55 7.07
N ILE A 29 8.13 -4.83 8.11
CA ILE A 29 7.34 -4.55 9.31
C ILE A 29 6.16 -3.65 8.93
N TYR A 30 6.43 -2.59 8.17
CA TYR A 30 5.38 -1.69 7.70
C TYR A 30 4.33 -2.40 6.82
N LEU A 31 4.76 -3.30 5.93
CA LEU A 31 3.82 -4.06 5.09
C LEU A 31 2.97 -5.04 5.90
N GLY A 32 3.53 -5.62 6.97
CA GLY A 32 2.77 -6.41 7.93
C GLY A 32 1.67 -5.57 8.56
N LEU A 33 2.03 -4.40 9.11
CA LEU A 33 1.08 -3.46 9.69
C LEU A 33 0.02 -3.01 8.69
N LEU A 34 0.43 -2.65 7.47
CA LEU A 34 -0.49 -2.23 6.40
C LEU A 34 -1.47 -3.35 6.03
N LYS A 35 -1.01 -4.60 5.98
CA LYS A 35 -1.87 -5.76 5.73
C LYS A 35 -2.88 -5.94 6.86
N GLU A 36 -2.46 -5.83 8.11
CA GLU A 36 -3.34 -5.94 9.28
C GLU A 36 -4.38 -4.81 9.30
N GLU A 37 -3.98 -3.57 9.03
CA GLU A 37 -4.89 -2.42 8.93
C GLU A 37 -5.93 -2.61 7.81
N LEU A 38 -5.50 -3.02 6.62
CA LEU A 38 -6.41 -3.28 5.51
C LEU A 38 -7.38 -4.43 5.81
N ALA A 39 -6.92 -5.49 6.48
CA ALA A 39 -7.77 -6.59 6.91
C ALA A 39 -8.81 -6.12 7.94
N MET A 40 -8.39 -5.33 8.93
CA MET A 40 -9.30 -4.74 9.91
C MET A 40 -10.36 -3.84 9.24
N LEU A 41 -9.96 -2.96 8.32
CA LEU A 41 -10.89 -2.09 7.61
C LEU A 41 -11.88 -2.88 6.74
N TRP A 42 -11.42 -3.98 6.15
CA TRP A 42 -12.26 -4.85 5.32
C TRP A 42 -13.26 -5.68 6.14
N GLU A 43 -12.80 -6.29 7.24
CA GLU A 43 -13.60 -7.17 8.09
C GLU A 43 -14.51 -6.41 9.06
N ALA A 44 -13.93 -5.47 9.82
CA ALA A 44 -14.64 -4.73 10.85
C ALA A 44 -15.55 -3.63 10.28
N ARG A 45 -15.44 -3.33 8.97
CA ARG A 45 -16.32 -2.40 8.23
C ARG A 45 -16.41 -1.05 8.94
N ALA A 46 -15.45 -0.17 8.71
CA ALA A 46 -15.40 1.12 9.37
C ALA A 46 -16.64 1.97 9.00
N ASN A 47 -17.42 2.39 10.00
CA ASN A 47 -18.48 3.39 9.81
C ASN A 47 -17.84 4.77 9.75
N THR A 48 -17.79 5.33 8.55
CA THR A 48 -17.22 6.64 8.28
C THR A 48 -18.36 7.62 8.05
N TYR A 49 -18.27 8.80 8.67
CA TYR A 49 -19.25 9.87 8.45
C TYR A 49 -18.93 10.61 7.14
N ASP A 50 -19.89 10.63 6.22
CA ASP A 50 -19.81 11.46 5.01
C ASP A 50 -20.37 12.85 5.31
N VAL A 51 -19.51 13.87 5.27
CA VAL A 51 -19.90 15.26 5.51
C VAL A 51 -20.82 15.80 4.39
N VAL A 52 -20.72 15.25 3.17
CA VAL A 52 -21.51 15.69 2.02
C VAL A 52 -22.94 15.18 2.13
N GLU A 53 -23.12 13.89 2.41
CA GLU A 53 -24.44 13.27 2.58
C GLU A 53 -25.00 13.41 4.00
N GLN A 54 -24.18 13.91 4.93
CA GLN A 54 -24.48 14.06 6.36
C GLN A 54 -24.90 12.76 7.05
N ASP A 55 -24.46 11.61 6.54
CA ASP A 55 -24.85 10.28 7.01
C ASP A 55 -23.61 9.36 7.17
N TYR A 56 -23.80 8.27 7.90
CA TYR A 56 -22.77 7.24 8.06
C TYR A 56 -22.85 6.23 6.93
N PHE A 57 -21.70 5.93 6.33
CA PHE A 57 -21.58 4.82 5.39
C PHE A 57 -20.51 3.84 5.85
N THR A 58 -20.67 2.60 5.42
CA THR A 58 -19.66 1.58 5.64
C THR A 58 -18.54 1.71 4.60
N MET A 59 -17.37 2.12 5.06
CA MET A 59 -16.16 2.20 4.26
C MET A 59 -15.48 0.84 4.14
N ARG A 60 -14.93 0.56 2.95
CA ARG A 60 -14.07 -0.60 2.68
C ARG A 60 -12.91 -0.15 1.83
N ASP A 61 -11.71 -0.48 2.30
CA ASP A 61 -10.47 -0.10 1.63
C ASP A 61 -9.78 -1.33 1.04
N VAL A 62 -9.18 -1.14 -0.14
CA VAL A 62 -8.43 -2.17 -0.86
C VAL A 62 -7.19 -1.53 -1.47
N LEU A 63 -6.05 -2.17 -1.29
CA LEU A 63 -4.82 -1.82 -2.00
C LEU A 63 -4.84 -2.43 -3.40
N LEU A 64 -4.96 -1.60 -4.44
CA LEU A 64 -5.02 -2.05 -5.84
C LEU A 64 -3.63 -2.17 -6.49
N THR A 65 -2.75 -1.22 -6.21
CA THR A 65 -1.40 -1.19 -6.79
C THR A 65 -0.43 -0.49 -5.84
N MET A 66 0.82 -0.93 -5.85
CA MET A 66 1.92 -0.29 -5.15
C MET A 66 3.02 -0.01 -6.17
N VAL A 67 3.36 1.26 -6.35
CA VAL A 67 4.50 1.66 -7.20
C VAL A 67 5.73 1.71 -6.32
N GLN A 68 6.74 0.93 -6.67
CA GLN A 68 7.98 0.83 -5.92
C GLN A 68 9.14 1.34 -6.77
N TYR A 69 10.09 2.01 -6.14
CA TYR A 69 11.34 2.38 -6.81
C TYR A 69 12.19 1.13 -7.04
N TYR A 70 12.95 1.14 -8.12
CA TYR A 70 13.79 0.01 -8.52
C TYR A 70 14.69 -0.58 -7.41
N PRO A 71 15.32 0.22 -6.52
CA PRO A 71 16.12 -0.30 -5.41
C PRO A 71 15.30 -1.05 -4.35
N SER A 72 14.02 -0.71 -4.17
CA SER A 72 13.16 -1.36 -3.19
C SER A 72 12.55 -2.66 -3.71
N CYS A 73 12.47 -2.86 -5.04
CA CYS A 73 11.96 -4.09 -5.66
C CYS A 73 12.61 -5.38 -5.11
N ARG A 74 13.86 -5.30 -4.64
CA ARG A 74 14.62 -6.42 -4.05
C ARG A 74 13.88 -7.09 -2.89
N TYR A 75 13.22 -6.28 -2.07
CA TYR A 75 12.59 -6.73 -0.83
C TYR A 75 11.19 -7.29 -1.05
N PHE A 76 10.53 -6.85 -2.12
CA PHE A 76 9.16 -7.24 -2.42
C PHE A 76 9.04 -8.39 -3.41
N SER A 77 9.96 -8.47 -4.38
CA SER A 77 9.89 -9.46 -5.46
C SER A 77 10.79 -10.67 -5.25
N GLY A 78 11.62 -10.67 -4.19
CA GLY A 78 12.66 -11.68 -3.98
C GLY A 78 13.75 -11.66 -5.06
N GLN A 79 13.78 -10.64 -5.93
CA GLN A 79 14.77 -10.52 -6.99
C GLN A 79 16.15 -10.17 -6.44
N VAL A 80 17.18 -10.80 -7.00
CA VAL A 80 18.58 -10.53 -6.66
C VAL A 80 19.03 -9.28 -7.42
N ILE A 81 18.82 -8.10 -6.83
CA ILE A 81 19.20 -6.81 -7.43
C ILE A 81 20.51 -6.25 -6.86
N GLN A 82 21.20 -6.99 -5.98
CA GLN A 82 22.50 -6.60 -5.43
C GLN A 82 23.45 -7.81 -5.33
N GLY A 83 24.59 -7.72 -6.02
CA GLY A 83 25.60 -8.78 -6.19
C GLY A 83 26.24 -8.70 -7.59
N PHE A 84 27.29 -9.48 -7.86
CA PHE A 84 28.06 -9.44 -9.13
C PHE A 84 27.20 -9.80 -10.38
N ILE A 85 25.98 -10.32 -10.18
CA ILE A 85 25.02 -10.70 -11.22
C ILE A 85 23.63 -10.19 -10.78
N ALA A 86 23.40 -8.89 -10.86
CA ALA A 86 22.05 -8.34 -10.70
C ALA A 86 21.30 -8.48 -12.04
N CYS A 87 20.34 -9.39 -12.12
CA CYS A 87 19.51 -9.60 -13.32
C CYS A 87 18.08 -9.13 -13.09
N VAL A 88 17.60 -8.25 -13.98
CA VAL A 88 16.27 -7.62 -13.94
C VAL A 88 15.17 -8.55 -14.48
N ARG A 89 15.57 -9.55 -15.28
CA ARG A 89 14.71 -10.41 -16.06
C ARG A 89 15.41 -11.76 -16.20
N CYS A 90 15.22 -12.64 -15.22
CA CYS A 90 15.60 -14.05 -15.35
C CYS A 90 14.52 -14.80 -16.12
#